data_AF-A0A971IXF8-F1
#
_entry.id   AF-A0A971IXF8-F1
#
_cell.length_a   1.000
_cell.length_b   1.000
_cell.length_c   1.000
_cell.angle_alpha   90.00
_cell.angle_beta   90.00
_cell.angle_gamma   90.00
#
_symmetry.space_group_name_H-M   'P 1'
#
loop_
_entity.id
_entity.type
_entity.pdbx_description
1 polymer ?
#
loop_
_entity_poly.entity_id
_entity_poly.type
_entity_poly.pdbx_seq_one_letter_code
_entity_poly.pdbx_strand_id
1 'polypeptide(L)'
;MYGARRMDETGIGHRLTLVKERLASHKSRCDQAKGRLDLLKDQEKSIRDKLDSLAADLNTWQQAQALLIDVSSLSRERVRKVIEDTVTAALRAIVSDSLAFRVEVGDRGGRPTADWLVVSDY
;
A
#
# COMPACT_ATOMS: atom_id res chain seq x y z
N MET A 1 -81.22 -3.94 -28.11
CA MET A 1 -80.00 -4.68 -27.78
C MET A 1 -78.73 -3.83 -27.96
N TYR A 2 -78.53 -2.73 -27.22
CA TYR A 2 -77.31 -1.89 -27.34
C TYR A 2 -76.57 -1.63 -26.01
N GLY A 3 -77.10 -2.10 -24.87
CA GLY A 3 -76.51 -1.86 -23.54
C GLY A 3 -75.38 -2.82 -23.15
N ALA A 4 -75.44 -4.09 -23.58
CA ALA A 4 -74.48 -5.11 -23.14
C ALA A 4 -73.09 -4.97 -23.78
N ARG A 5 -73.02 -4.55 -25.06
CA ARG A 5 -71.76 -4.40 -25.81
C ARG A 5 -70.94 -3.18 -25.34
N ARG A 6 -71.61 -2.12 -24.90
CA ARG A 6 -70.95 -0.89 -24.42
C ARG A 6 -70.30 -1.06 -23.04
N MET A 7 -70.79 -1.99 -22.21
CA MET A 7 -70.22 -2.33 -20.90
C MET A 7 -68.99 -3.25 -20.99
N ASP A 8 -68.89 -4.12 -22.00
CA ASP A 8 -67.68 -4.94 -22.22
C ASP A 8 -66.49 -4.09 -22.69
N GLU A 9 -66.76 -3.11 -23.57
CA GLU A 9 -65.74 -2.18 -24.09
C GLU A 9 -65.13 -1.32 -22.98
N THR A 10 -65.92 -0.97 -21.95
CA THR A 10 -65.43 -0.22 -20.79
C THR A 10 -64.55 -1.09 -19.87
N GLY A 11 -64.91 -2.35 -19.67
CA GLY A 11 -64.13 -3.30 -18.87
C GLY A 11 -62.80 -3.69 -19.53
N ILE A 12 -62.79 -3.88 -20.85
CA ILE A 12 -61.58 -4.14 -21.64
C ILE A 12 -60.67 -2.90 -21.65
N GLY A 13 -61.24 -1.71 -21.84
CA GLY A 13 -60.51 -0.44 -21.76
C GLY A 13 -59.83 -0.23 -20.40
N HIS A 14 -60.56 -0.49 -19.30
CA HIS A 14 -60.00 -0.36 -17.95
C HIS A 14 -58.87 -1.37 -17.68
N ARG A 15 -59.04 -2.63 -18.10
CA ARG A 15 -57.98 -3.66 -18.00
C ARG A 15 -56.74 -3.28 -18.82
N LEU A 16 -56.92 -2.72 -20.02
CA LEU A 16 -55.81 -2.27 -20.86
C LEU A 16 -55.03 -1.13 -20.20
N THR A 17 -55.72 -0.15 -19.59
CA THR A 17 -55.09 0.94 -18.84
C THR A 17 -54.27 0.40 -17.67
N LEU A 18 -54.85 -0.52 -16.89
CA LEU A 18 -54.19 -1.11 -15.72
C LEU A 18 -52.95 -1.93 -16.10
N VAL A 19 -52.99 -2.63 -17.23
CA VAL A 19 -51.80 -3.32 -17.78
C VAL A 19 -50.73 -2.33 -18.24
N LYS A 20 -51.11 -1.23 -18.90
CA LYS A 20 -50.16 -0.19 -19.33
C LYS A 20 -49.46 0.48 -18.14
N GLU A 21 -50.20 0.79 -17.08
CA GLU A 21 -49.65 1.37 -15.85
C GLU A 21 -48.67 0.41 -15.16
N ARG A 22 -49.03 -0.89 -15.06
CA ARG A 22 -48.14 -1.91 -14.51
C ARG A 22 -46.87 -2.07 -15.34
N LEU A 23 -46.99 -2.06 -16.66
CA LEU A 23 -45.84 -2.14 -17.57
C LEU A 23 -44.92 -0.92 -17.40
N ALA A 24 -45.48 0.28 -17.31
CA ALA A 24 -44.72 1.50 -17.08
C ALA A 24 -43.99 1.48 -15.72
N SER A 25 -44.67 1.03 -14.67
CA SER A 25 -44.07 0.86 -13.33
C SER A 25 -42.92 -0.15 -13.34
N HIS A 26 -43.11 -1.31 -13.98
CA HIS A 26 -42.06 -2.31 -14.12
C HIS A 26 -40.86 -1.80 -14.91
N LYS A 27 -41.10 -1.08 -16.02
CA LYS A 27 -40.03 -0.47 -16.81
C LYS A 27 -39.23 0.53 -15.98
N SER A 28 -39.90 1.43 -15.27
CA SER A 28 -39.26 2.41 -14.38
C SER A 28 -38.39 1.73 -13.31
N ARG A 29 -38.89 0.65 -12.68
CA ARG A 29 -38.12 -0.12 -11.69
C ARG A 29 -36.89 -0.78 -12.31
N CYS A 30 -37.02 -1.36 -13.51
CA CYS A 30 -35.89 -1.95 -14.22
C CYS A 30 -34.83 -0.90 -14.57
N ASP A 31 -35.24 0.27 -15.05
CA ASP A 31 -34.31 1.35 -15.41
C ASP A 31 -33.58 1.89 -14.16
N GLN A 32 -34.29 2.05 -13.04
CA GLN A 32 -33.67 2.42 -11.77
C GLN A 32 -32.69 1.35 -11.27
N ALA A 33 -33.05 0.07 -11.37
CA ALA A 33 -32.18 -1.03 -10.95
C ALA A 33 -30.91 -1.10 -11.81
N LYS A 34 -31.02 -0.88 -13.13
CA LYS A 34 -29.87 -0.79 -14.03
C LYS A 34 -28.95 0.37 -13.66
N GLY A 35 -29.50 1.57 -13.44
CA GLY A 35 -28.69 2.72 -13.03
C GLY A 35 -27.96 2.49 -11.71
N ARG A 36 -28.60 1.84 -10.73
CA ARG A 36 -27.93 1.44 -9.47
C ARG A 36 -26.82 0.41 -9.70
N LEU A 37 -27.06 -0.57 -10.57
CA LEU A 37 -26.05 -1.58 -10.91
C LEU A 37 -24.83 -0.95 -11.59
N ASP A 38 -25.05 -0.03 -12.53
CA ASP A 38 -23.97 0.65 -13.24
C ASP A 38 -23.14 1.51 -12.28
N LEU A 39 -23.80 2.25 -11.37
CA LEU A 39 -23.11 2.99 -10.30
C LEU A 39 -22.26 2.07 -9.41
N LEU A 40 -22.80 0.91 -9.00
CA LEU A 40 -22.08 -0.04 -8.17
C LEU A 40 -20.87 -0.64 -8.89
N LYS A 41 -20.98 -0.91 -10.19
CA LYS A 41 -19.85 -1.38 -11.02
C LYS A 41 -18.76 -0.34 -11.14
N ASP A 42 -19.12 0.93 -11.34
CA ASP A 42 -18.15 2.02 -11.41
C ASP A 42 -17.44 2.21 -10.06
N GLN A 43 -18.17 2.10 -8.95
CA GLN A 43 -17.61 2.14 -7.61
C GLN A 43 -16.67 0.96 -7.34
N GLU A 44 -17.09 -0.26 -7.69
CA GLU A 44 -16.27 -1.47 -7.55
C GLU A 44 -14.96 -1.32 -8.32
N LYS A 45 -15.04 -0.87 -9.58
CA LYS A 45 -13.87 -0.63 -10.41
C LYS A 45 -12.94 0.40 -9.77
N SER A 46 -13.46 1.55 -9.35
CA SER A 46 -12.65 2.60 -8.71
C SER A 46 -11.97 2.12 -7.43
N ILE A 47 -12.64 1.30 -6.62
CA ILE A 47 -12.07 0.73 -5.40
C ILE A 47 -10.98 -0.28 -5.76
N ARG A 48 -11.19 -1.13 -6.77
CA ARG A 48 -10.19 -2.08 -7.24
C ARG A 48 -8.93 -1.38 -7.76
N ASP A 49 -9.09 -0.36 -8.59
CA ASP A 49 -7.97 0.42 -9.12
C ASP A 49 -7.14 1.07 -7.98
N LYS A 50 -7.82 1.58 -6.93
CA LYS A 50 -7.16 2.12 -5.73
C LYS A 50 -6.44 1.05 -4.91
N LEU A 51 -7.01 -0.14 -4.81
CA LEU A 51 -6.40 -1.24 -4.08
C LEU A 51 -5.12 -1.69 -4.79
N ASP A 52 -5.16 -1.80 -6.11
CA ASP A 52 -4.00 -2.17 -6.93
C ASP A 52 -2.89 -1.10 -6.83
N SER A 53 -3.24 0.19 -6.84
CA SER A 53 -2.26 1.26 -6.64
C SER A 53 -1.62 1.22 -5.25
N LEU A 54 -2.41 1.03 -4.19
CA LEU A 54 -1.90 0.94 -2.83
C LEU A 54 -1.00 -0.29 -2.63
N ALA A 55 -1.32 -1.42 -3.28
CA ALA A 55 -0.47 -2.61 -3.25
C ALA A 55 0.88 -2.37 -3.94
N ALA A 56 0.88 -1.67 -5.07
CA ALA A 56 2.11 -1.26 -5.75
C ALA A 56 2.96 -0.33 -4.88
N ASP A 57 2.34 0.69 -4.28
CA ASP A 57 3.03 1.61 -3.36
C ASP A 57 3.66 0.86 -2.19
N LEU A 58 2.93 -0.06 -1.56
CA LEU A 58 3.41 -0.84 -0.42
C LEU A 58 4.67 -1.65 -0.78
N ASN A 59 4.68 -2.27 -1.96
CA ASN A 59 5.86 -2.98 -2.46
C ASN A 59 7.06 -2.04 -2.65
N THR A 60 6.84 -0.84 -3.22
CA THR A 60 7.89 0.17 -3.36
C THR A 60 8.44 0.61 -1.99
N TRP A 61 7.56 0.84 -1.01
CA TRP A 61 7.97 1.21 0.36
C TRP A 61 8.79 0.12 1.04
N GLN A 62 8.42 -1.15 0.88
CA GLN A 62 9.18 -2.28 1.42
C GLN A 62 10.58 -2.37 0.80
N GLN A 63 10.70 -2.20 -0.52
CA GLN A 63 11.98 -2.19 -1.20
C GLN A 63 12.85 -1.00 -0.76
N ALA A 64 12.27 0.19 -0.66
CA ALA A 64 12.98 1.38 -0.18
C ALA A 64 13.46 1.19 1.27
N GLN A 65 12.64 0.59 2.14
CA GLN A 65 13.02 0.28 3.52
C GLN A 65 14.19 -0.70 3.58
N ALA A 66 14.14 -1.80 2.84
CA ALA A 66 15.24 -2.76 2.77
C ALA A 66 16.55 -2.09 2.32
N LEU A 67 16.46 -1.28 1.26
CA LEU A 67 17.63 -0.58 0.71
C LEU A 67 18.20 0.45 1.69
N LEU A 68 17.34 1.15 2.45
CA LEU A 68 17.79 2.07 3.51
C LEU A 68 18.48 1.34 4.67
N ILE A 69 17.97 0.17 5.08
CA ILE A 69 18.63 -0.68 6.09
C ILE A 69 20.02 -1.08 5.59
N ASP A 70 20.10 -1.57 4.35
CA ASP A 70 21.36 -2.02 3.76
C ASP A 70 22.36 -0.87 3.63
N VAL A 71 21.95 0.27 3.07
CA VAL A 71 22.80 1.47 2.93
C VAL A 71 23.22 2.01 4.29
N SER A 72 22.34 1.98 5.29
CA SER A 72 22.68 2.41 6.65
C SER A 72 23.73 1.48 7.29
N SER A 73 23.62 0.18 7.08
CA SER A 73 24.60 -0.80 7.57
C SER A 73 25.98 -0.60 6.91
N LEU A 74 26.00 -0.43 5.59
CA LEU A 74 27.23 -0.17 4.82
C LEU A 74 27.87 1.17 5.19
N SER A 75 27.06 2.20 5.41
CA SER A 75 27.54 3.52 5.84
C SER A 75 28.20 3.45 7.20
N ARG A 76 27.61 2.72 8.17
CA ARG A 76 28.19 2.53 9.50
C ARG A 76 29.53 1.79 9.44
N GLU A 77 29.59 0.72 8.66
CA GLU A 77 30.83 -0.05 8.47
C GLU A 77 31.93 0.78 7.80
N ARG A 78 31.58 1.61 6.80
CA ARG A 78 32.54 2.53 6.15
C ARG A 78 33.08 3.56 7.13
N VAL A 79 32.23 4.19 7.92
CA VAL A 79 32.67 5.16 8.94
C VAL A 79 33.59 4.50 9.96
N ARG A 80 33.22 3.29 10.44
CA ARG A 80 34.07 2.50 11.33
C ARG A 80 35.46 2.28 10.74
N LYS A 81 35.54 1.76 9.51
CA LYS A 81 36.83 1.50 8.83
C LYS A 81 37.66 2.75 8.64
N VAL A 82 37.06 3.86 8.20
CA VAL A 82 37.79 5.12 8.02
C VAL A 82 38.40 5.59 9.34
N ILE A 83 37.69 5.47 10.46
CA ILE A 83 38.22 5.82 11.79
C ILE A 83 39.33 4.84 12.20
N GLU A 84 39.09 3.52 12.07
CA GLU A 84 40.10 2.48 12.36
C GLU A 84 41.40 2.72 11.58
N ASP A 85 41.32 2.95 10.27
CA ASP A 85 42.47 3.18 9.39
C ASP A 85 43.18 4.49 9.75
N THR A 86 42.45 5.58 9.98
CA THR A 86 43.03 6.90 10.28
C THR A 86 43.76 6.88 11.63
N VAL A 87 43.13 6.32 12.66
CA VAL A 87 43.74 6.26 14.00
C VAL A 87 44.89 5.24 14.01
N THR A 88 44.76 4.11 13.33
CA THR A 88 45.87 3.15 13.16
C THR A 88 47.07 3.80 12.49
N ALA A 89 46.86 4.54 11.39
CA ALA A 89 47.94 5.25 10.71
C ALA A 89 48.64 6.27 11.63
N ALA A 90 47.88 7.01 12.43
CA ALA A 90 48.44 7.94 13.42
C ALA A 90 49.22 7.23 14.54
N LEU A 91 48.68 6.14 15.08
CA LEU A 91 49.34 5.33 16.12
C LEU A 91 50.65 4.72 15.63
N ARG A 92 50.67 4.22 14.39
CA ARG A 92 51.88 3.66 13.78
C ARG A 92 52.94 4.71 13.50
N ALA A 93 52.54 5.91 13.10
CA ALA A 93 53.47 7.00 12.82
C ALA A 93 54.15 7.57 14.08
N ILE A 94 53.44 7.60 15.22
CA ILE A 94 53.91 8.28 16.44
C ILE A 94 54.44 7.30 17.49
N VAL A 95 53.84 6.12 17.61
CA VAL A 95 54.06 5.21 18.76
C VAL A 95 54.83 3.96 18.33
N SER A 96 54.22 3.11 17.49
CA SER A 96 54.83 1.84 17.05
C SER A 96 54.05 1.24 15.89
N ASP A 97 54.76 0.67 14.91
CA ASP A 97 54.17 0.07 13.71
C ASP A 97 53.31 -1.18 14.01
N SER A 98 53.46 -1.77 15.22
CA SER A 98 52.75 -2.96 15.68
C SER A 98 51.36 -2.69 16.29
N LEU A 99 50.93 -1.43 16.34
CA LEU A 99 49.65 -1.03 16.94
C LEU A 99 48.56 -0.88 15.87
N ALA A 100 47.33 -1.23 16.25
CA ALA A 100 46.13 -1.00 15.47
C ALA A 100 44.97 -0.53 16.35
N PHE A 101 44.09 0.26 15.77
CA PHE A 101 42.86 0.73 16.40
C PHE A 101 41.68 -0.11 15.90
N ARG A 102 40.82 -0.57 16.82
CA ARG A 102 39.60 -1.32 16.51
C ARG A 102 38.43 -0.78 17.30
N VAL A 103 37.25 -0.76 16.67
CA VAL A 103 36.01 -0.26 17.27
C VAL A 103 34.98 -1.38 17.30
N GLU A 104 34.76 -2.01 18.45
CA GLU A 104 33.75 -3.05 18.57
C GLU A 104 32.37 -2.44 18.83
N VAL A 105 31.45 -2.62 17.89
CA VAL A 105 30.07 -2.16 18.04
C VAL A 105 29.22 -3.31 18.57
N GLY A 106 28.53 -3.08 19.68
CA GLY A 106 27.68 -4.07 20.35
C GLY A 106 26.41 -3.45 20.94
N ASP A 107 25.61 -4.28 21.62
CA ASP A 107 24.41 -3.84 22.33
C ASP A 107 24.54 -4.18 23.83
N ARG A 108 24.40 -3.18 24.70
CA ARG A 108 24.41 -3.35 26.16
C ARG A 108 23.10 -2.81 26.74
N GLY A 109 22.13 -3.72 26.92
CA GLY A 109 20.84 -3.39 27.54
C GLY A 109 19.86 -2.65 26.62
N GLY A 110 19.85 -2.97 25.32
CA GLY A 110 19.01 -2.34 24.30
C GLY A 110 19.53 -0.99 23.82
N ARG A 111 20.80 -0.66 24.14
CA ARG A 111 21.45 0.58 23.73
C ARG A 111 22.65 0.24 22.86
N PRO A 112 22.77 0.83 21.66
CA PRO A 112 23.96 0.67 20.85
C PRO A 112 25.16 1.25 21.60
N THR A 113 26.21 0.43 21.69
CA THR A 113 27.48 0.74 22.36
C THR A 113 28.63 0.55 21.40
N ALA A 114 29.67 1.35 21.56
CA ALA A 114 30.93 1.22 20.83
C ALA A 114 32.07 1.20 21.84
N ASP A 115 32.83 0.11 21.84
CA ASP A 115 34.04 -0.07 22.64
C ASP A 115 35.25 0.24 21.74
N TRP A 116 36.12 1.13 22.20
CA TRP A 116 37.25 1.65 21.43
C TRP A 116 38.54 1.03 21.98
N LEU A 117 39.24 0.28 21.14
CA LEU A 117 40.34 -0.58 21.56
C LEU A 117 41.61 -0.24 20.77
N VAL A 118 42.74 -0.20 21.47
CA VAL A 118 44.06 -0.25 20.86
C VAL A 118 44.59 -1.66 21.07
N VAL A 119 44.92 -2.33 19.97
CA VAL A 119 45.48 -3.69 19.98
C VAL A 119 46.91 -3.66 19.47
N SER A 120 47.73 -4.56 19.99
CA SER A 120 49.12 -4.75 19.58
C SER A 120 49.30 -6.19 19.11
N ASP A 121 50.11 -6.38 18.07
CA ASP A 121 50.43 -7.71 17.51
C ASP A 121 51.53 -8.46 18.31
N TYR A 122 51.71 -8.15 19.59
CA TYR A 122 52.77 -8.70 20.46
C TYR A 122 52.33 -9.95 21.25
#